data_AF-A0A1I8BPP6-F1
#
_entry.id   AF-A0A1I8BPP6-F1
#
_cell.length_a   1.000
_cell.length_b   1.000
_cell.length_c   1.000
_cell.angle_alpha   90.00
_cell.angle_beta   90.00
_cell.angle_gamma   90.00
#
_symmetry.space_group_name_H-M   'P 1'
#
loop_
_entity.id
_entity.type
_entity.pdbx_description
1 polymer ?
#
loop_
_entity_poly.entity_id
_entity_poly.type
_entity_poly.pdbx_seq_one_letter_code
_entity_poly.pdbx_strand_id
1 'polypeptide(L)'
;MSGERAKARRSAETDSRDKRFLGSIQSILDPGRSVSRPRPNGTRKKSLEAPKECNNINDALESLNLSNSDVCVSLADVKSFLQKNSGNLTESDYSKLATILCDAALEQNDIYFVLDICTELIDCMLNLIYPKKSEFGTAETTFESYMDEFGWKQQFGGDDSSQHFQTSFSTCLKDAIGKFLNEEESKLPTLPTVLAQLLVNKWPRKFNRALESSNLVLFTIFNTIIGWIGFLNEISKKNNKQEANNEINHNLFLKCVEGIATFCDSGQKSLWLNSPELFDDIYNVCFELLVNDNNSIVIPRSLKSSLLNLCFQQRKWSQANTPKYFNVSTQTISTGG
;
A
#
# COMPACT_ATOMS: atom_id res chain seq x y z
N MET A 1 54.19 55.52 -12.98
CA MET A 1 53.09 54.84 -13.67
C MET A 1 52.62 53.68 -12.80
N SER A 2 51.31 53.63 -12.56
CA SER A 2 50.45 52.51 -12.14
C SER A 2 50.91 51.49 -11.10
N GLY A 3 50.09 51.35 -10.04
CA GLY A 3 50.11 50.17 -9.17
C GLY A 3 49.13 50.25 -8.00
N GLU A 4 47.82 50.40 -8.25
CA GLU A 4 46.78 50.37 -7.21
C GLU A 4 45.64 49.42 -7.59
N ARG A 5 45.09 48.75 -6.56
CA ARG A 5 43.86 47.90 -6.52
C ARG A 5 44.01 46.38 -6.73
N ALA A 6 44.11 45.66 -5.61
CA ALA A 6 43.41 44.38 -5.42
C ALA A 6 43.34 44.01 -3.92
N LYS A 7 42.22 44.29 -3.23
CA LYS A 7 41.75 43.56 -2.02
C LYS A 7 40.41 44.12 -1.54
N ALA A 8 39.29 43.53 -2.00
CA ALA A 8 37.97 43.59 -1.34
C ALA A 8 36.93 42.77 -2.13
N ARG A 9 36.99 41.43 -2.10
CA ARG A 9 35.93 40.57 -2.70
C ARG A 9 35.75 39.20 -2.02
N ARG A 10 35.86 39.10 -0.69
CA ARG A 10 35.66 37.80 0.03
C ARG A 10 34.78 37.86 1.29
N SER A 11 33.77 38.72 1.34
CA SER A 11 32.87 38.80 2.51
C SER A 11 31.37 38.70 2.21
N ALA A 12 30.94 38.55 0.95
CA ALA A 12 29.52 38.56 0.60
C ALA A 12 28.87 37.17 0.46
N GLU A 13 29.66 36.09 0.43
CA GLU A 13 29.15 34.76 0.05
C GLU A 13 28.72 33.90 1.26
N THR A 14 29.33 34.13 2.42
CA THR A 14 29.02 33.43 3.68
C THR A 14 27.69 33.89 4.29
N ASP A 15 27.33 35.17 4.13
CA ASP A 15 26.09 35.76 4.65
C ASP A 15 24.80 35.21 3.99
N SER A 16 24.91 34.61 2.80
CA SER A 16 23.73 34.06 2.09
C SER A 16 23.35 32.65 2.55
N ARG A 17 24.33 31.86 3.02
CA ARG A 17 24.10 30.49 3.50
C ARG A 17 23.45 30.48 4.88
N ASP A 18 23.90 31.35 5.77
CA ASP A 18 23.37 31.41 7.13
C ASP A 18 21.93 31.92 7.17
N LYS A 19 21.54 32.81 6.25
CA LYS A 19 20.14 33.27 6.12
C LYS A 19 19.18 32.17 5.64
N ARG A 20 19.63 31.24 4.78
CA ARG A 20 18.80 30.09 4.35
C ARG A 20 18.66 29.04 5.47
N PHE A 21 19.72 28.82 6.22
CA PHE A 21 19.70 27.86 7.33
C PHE A 21 18.79 28.35 8.47
N LEU A 22 18.90 29.63 8.86
CA LEU A 22 18.05 30.23 9.88
C LEU A 22 16.57 30.30 9.46
N GLY A 23 16.29 30.59 8.19
CA GLY A 23 14.91 30.55 7.65
C GLY A 23 14.26 29.16 7.72
N SER A 24 15.04 28.09 7.57
CA SER A 24 14.54 26.71 7.66
C SER A 24 14.27 26.26 9.11
N ILE A 25 14.99 26.81 10.08
CA ILE A 25 14.74 26.52 11.50
C ILE A 25 13.50 27.26 11.98
N GLN A 26 13.30 28.50 11.52
CA GLN A 26 12.14 29.30 11.89
C GLN A 26 10.81 28.71 11.36
N SER A 27 10.83 28.02 10.20
CA SER A 27 9.65 27.31 9.68
C SER A 27 9.29 26.02 10.44
N ILE A 28 10.21 25.47 11.24
CA ILE A 28 9.98 24.24 12.02
C ILE A 28 9.42 24.58 13.42
N LEU A 29 9.70 25.78 13.92
CA LEU A 29 9.33 26.21 15.27
C LEU A 29 8.02 26.99 15.36
N ASP A 30 7.31 27.21 14.25
CA ASP A 30 6.05 27.96 14.22
C ASP A 30 4.86 27.02 13.90
N PRO A 31 4.31 26.29 14.89
CA PRO A 31 3.17 25.39 14.69
C PRO A 31 1.88 26.21 14.60
N GLY A 32 1.65 26.89 13.47
CA GLY A 32 0.42 27.67 13.33
C GLY A 32 0.18 28.45 12.04
N ARG A 33 1.12 28.54 11.10
CA ARG A 33 0.90 29.30 9.85
C ARG A 33 1.12 28.45 8.60
N SER A 34 0.01 28.08 7.96
CA SER A 34 -0.01 27.52 6.61
C SER A 34 0.46 28.57 5.61
N VAL A 35 1.70 28.42 5.14
CA VAL A 35 2.22 29.19 4.00
C VAL A 35 1.57 28.62 2.73
N SER A 36 0.51 29.27 2.27
CA SER A 36 -0.09 29.04 0.96
C SER A 36 0.93 29.42 -0.13
N ARG A 37 1.43 28.42 -0.86
CA ARG A 37 2.23 28.64 -2.06
C ARG A 37 1.40 29.41 -3.11
N PRO A 38 1.94 30.45 -3.76
CA PRO A 38 1.30 31.05 -4.93
C PRO A 38 1.27 30.01 -6.06
N ARG A 39 0.08 29.65 -6.54
CA ARG A 39 -0.07 28.84 -7.76
C ARG A 39 0.33 29.69 -8.96
N PRO A 40 1.06 29.13 -9.95
CA PRO A 40 1.27 29.81 -11.22
C PRO A 40 -0.08 29.98 -11.93
N ASN A 41 -0.31 31.16 -12.51
CA ASN A 41 -1.48 31.47 -13.32
C ASN A 41 -1.54 30.54 -14.55
N GLY A 42 -2.23 29.42 -14.40
CA GLY A 42 -2.61 28.53 -15.49
C GLY A 42 -3.82 29.07 -16.22
N THR A 43 -3.67 29.19 -17.54
CA THR A 43 -4.68 29.55 -18.53
C THR A 43 -6.05 28.89 -18.30
N ARG A 44 -7.08 29.73 -18.37
CA ARG A 44 -8.52 29.47 -18.28
C ARG A 44 -8.93 28.19 -19.06
N LYS A 45 -9.15 27.08 -18.36
CA LYS A 45 -9.78 25.87 -18.92
C LYS A 45 -11.20 26.21 -19.37
N LYS A 46 -11.56 25.73 -20.57
CA LYS A 46 -12.93 25.72 -21.09
C LYS A 46 -13.89 25.11 -20.07
N SER A 47 -15.05 25.73 -19.94
CA SER A 47 -16.26 25.25 -19.25
C SER A 47 -16.42 23.73 -19.38
N LEU A 48 -16.11 22.98 -18.32
CA LEU A 48 -16.51 21.60 -18.17
C LEU A 48 -18.02 21.56 -17.95
N GLU A 49 -18.72 20.79 -18.77
CA GLU A 49 -20.14 20.46 -18.57
C GLU A 49 -20.34 19.89 -17.16
N ALA A 50 -21.51 20.16 -16.57
CA ALA A 50 -21.83 19.68 -15.23
C ALA A 50 -21.67 18.15 -15.15
N PRO A 51 -21.08 17.61 -14.07
CA PRO A 51 -20.93 16.16 -13.88
C PRO A 51 -22.29 15.48 -14.00
N LYS A 52 -22.39 14.46 -14.85
CA LYS A 52 -23.59 13.63 -14.95
C LYS A 52 -23.62 12.73 -13.72
N GLU A 53 -24.64 12.88 -12.87
CA GLU A 53 -24.86 11.96 -11.75
C GLU A 53 -25.17 10.55 -12.27
N CYS A 54 -24.44 9.53 -11.79
CA CYS A 54 -24.71 8.13 -12.10
C CYS A 54 -25.99 7.69 -11.40
N ASN A 55 -27.00 7.28 -12.18
CA ASN A 55 -28.31 6.87 -11.64
C ASN A 55 -28.47 5.34 -11.56
N ASN A 56 -27.64 4.58 -12.26
CA ASN A 56 -27.70 3.13 -12.31
C ASN A 56 -26.33 2.49 -12.03
N ILE A 57 -26.33 1.26 -11.47
CA ILE A 57 -25.13 0.44 -11.29
C ILE A 57 -24.43 0.24 -12.62
N ASN A 58 -25.17 -0.06 -13.68
CA ASN A 58 -24.56 -0.24 -15.00
C ASN A 58 -23.88 1.04 -15.51
N ASP A 59 -24.42 2.22 -15.24
CA ASP A 59 -23.80 3.49 -15.61
C ASP A 59 -22.53 3.74 -14.77
N ALA A 60 -22.56 3.40 -13.49
CA ALA A 60 -21.40 3.47 -12.60
C ALA A 60 -20.33 2.45 -13.01
N LEU A 61 -20.72 1.24 -13.38
CA LEU A 61 -19.84 0.19 -13.88
C LEU A 61 -19.26 0.55 -15.25
N GLU A 62 -20.04 1.12 -16.17
CA GLU A 62 -19.55 1.65 -17.45
C GLU A 62 -18.59 2.83 -17.24
N SER A 63 -18.88 3.69 -16.25
CA SER A 63 -17.99 4.77 -15.84
C SER A 63 -16.68 4.26 -15.21
N LEU A 64 -16.71 3.09 -14.55
CA LEU A 64 -15.53 2.40 -14.04
C LEU A 64 -14.77 1.62 -15.12
N ASN A 65 -15.47 1.13 -16.14
CA ASN A 65 -14.93 0.28 -17.20
C ASN A 65 -14.31 1.08 -18.37
N LEU A 66 -13.90 2.33 -18.13
CA LEU A 66 -13.37 3.25 -19.15
C LEU A 66 -11.92 2.94 -19.50
N SER A 67 -11.76 1.77 -20.10
CA SER A 67 -10.54 1.23 -20.70
C SER A 67 -9.89 2.09 -21.78
N ASN A 68 -10.35 3.32 -22.10
CA ASN A 68 -9.78 4.05 -23.26
C ASN A 68 -9.84 5.58 -23.33
N SER A 69 -10.35 6.35 -22.36
CA SER A 69 -10.22 7.81 -22.48
C SER A 69 -10.49 8.56 -21.18
N ASP A 70 -9.51 9.35 -20.72
CA ASP A 70 -9.54 10.74 -20.22
C ASP A 70 -10.76 11.29 -19.44
N VAL A 71 -11.69 10.45 -19.01
CA VAL A 71 -12.83 10.86 -18.22
C VAL A 71 -12.41 10.73 -16.77
N CYS A 72 -12.05 11.88 -16.19
CA CYS A 72 -12.13 12.09 -14.76
C CYS A 72 -13.58 11.89 -14.32
N VAL A 73 -14.07 10.66 -14.28
CA VAL A 73 -15.18 10.32 -13.38
C VAL A 73 -14.64 10.71 -12.02
N SER A 74 -15.21 11.75 -11.43
CA SER A 74 -14.66 12.22 -10.17
C SER A 74 -14.88 11.08 -9.19
N LEU A 75 -13.84 10.64 -8.49
CA LEU A 75 -13.95 9.65 -7.44
C LEU A 75 -15.10 9.98 -6.46
N ALA A 76 -15.44 11.26 -6.35
CA ALA A 76 -16.59 11.76 -5.61
C ALA A 76 -17.95 11.28 -6.16
N ASP A 77 -18.12 11.11 -7.47
CA ASP A 77 -19.38 10.66 -8.09
C ASP A 77 -19.62 9.18 -7.81
N VAL A 78 -18.61 8.33 -8.03
CA VAL A 78 -18.68 6.90 -7.70
C VAL A 78 -18.87 6.70 -6.20
N LYS A 79 -18.12 7.44 -5.38
CA LYS A 79 -18.27 7.43 -3.92
C LYS A 79 -19.68 7.82 -3.48
N SER A 80 -20.23 8.90 -4.03
CA SER A 80 -21.59 9.36 -3.70
C SER A 80 -22.64 8.34 -4.13
N PHE A 81 -22.46 7.71 -5.29
CA PHE A 81 -23.33 6.63 -5.77
C PHE A 81 -23.29 5.42 -4.83
N LEU A 82 -22.10 4.97 -4.45
CA LEU A 82 -21.91 3.82 -3.55
C LEU A 82 -22.48 4.11 -2.16
N GLN A 83 -22.28 5.32 -1.63
CA GLN A 83 -22.88 5.74 -0.36
C GLN A 83 -24.41 5.74 -0.39
N LYS A 84 -25.01 6.16 -1.50
CA LYS A 84 -26.48 6.19 -1.66
C LYS A 84 -27.09 4.80 -1.89
N ASN A 85 -26.38 3.92 -2.59
CA ASN A 85 -26.94 2.65 -3.07
C ASN A 85 -26.40 1.40 -2.37
N SER A 86 -25.46 1.53 -1.42
CA SER A 86 -24.82 0.40 -0.73
C SER A 86 -25.81 -0.59 -0.10
N GLY A 87 -26.95 -0.11 0.40
CA GLY A 87 -28.01 -0.96 0.96
C GLY A 87 -28.87 -1.71 -0.08
N ASN A 88 -28.80 -1.34 -1.36
CA ASN A 88 -29.60 -1.92 -2.45
C ASN A 88 -28.78 -2.81 -3.39
N LEU A 89 -27.45 -2.90 -3.19
CA LEU A 89 -26.59 -3.72 -4.03
C LEU A 89 -26.81 -5.21 -3.75
N THR A 90 -27.00 -5.98 -4.81
CA THR A 90 -27.11 -7.45 -4.72
C THR A 90 -25.72 -8.11 -4.70
N GLU A 91 -25.65 -9.37 -4.29
CA GLU A 91 -24.42 -10.17 -4.37
C GLU A 91 -23.85 -10.23 -5.81
N SER A 92 -24.73 -10.26 -6.81
CA SER A 92 -24.34 -10.22 -8.22
C SER A 92 -23.63 -8.91 -8.58
N ASP A 93 -24.09 -7.79 -8.04
CA ASP A 93 -23.51 -6.47 -8.30
C ASP A 93 -22.14 -6.33 -7.63
N TYR A 94 -21.99 -6.82 -6.41
CA TYR A 94 -20.70 -6.86 -5.72
C TYR A 94 -19.68 -7.72 -6.46
N SER A 95 -20.11 -8.83 -7.04
CA SER A 95 -19.24 -9.70 -7.83
C SER A 95 -18.79 -9.02 -9.11
N LYS A 96 -19.70 -8.37 -9.86
CA LYS A 96 -19.34 -7.59 -11.06
C LYS A 96 -18.38 -6.45 -10.73
N LEU A 97 -18.66 -5.74 -9.64
CA LEU A 97 -17.84 -4.62 -9.20
C LEU A 97 -16.44 -5.09 -8.77
N ALA A 98 -16.35 -6.22 -8.06
CA ALA A 98 -15.08 -6.83 -7.71
C ALA A 98 -14.25 -7.22 -8.95
N THR A 99 -14.88 -7.82 -9.97
CA THR A 99 -14.22 -8.16 -11.23
C THR A 99 -13.71 -6.91 -11.94
N ILE A 100 -14.55 -5.89 -12.11
CA ILE A 100 -14.17 -4.65 -12.81
C ILE A 100 -13.03 -3.93 -12.08
N LEU A 101 -13.07 -3.88 -10.74
CA LEU A 101 -11.99 -3.29 -9.96
C LEU A 101 -10.69 -4.10 -10.04
N CYS A 102 -10.77 -5.43 -10.07
CA CYS A 102 -9.58 -6.26 -10.27
C CYS A 102 -8.99 -6.04 -11.67
N ASP A 103 -9.82 -6.04 -12.71
CA ASP A 103 -9.38 -5.83 -14.08
C ASP A 103 -8.79 -4.42 -14.26
N ALA A 104 -9.39 -3.39 -13.67
CA ALA A 104 -8.85 -2.03 -13.67
C ALA A 104 -7.49 -1.93 -12.94
N ALA A 105 -7.35 -2.59 -11.77
CA ALA A 105 -6.10 -2.59 -11.03
C ALA A 105 -4.98 -3.30 -11.81
N LEU A 106 -5.32 -4.39 -12.48
CA LEU A 106 -4.36 -5.29 -13.11
C LEU A 106 -4.00 -4.88 -14.54
N GLU A 107 -5.00 -4.60 -15.38
CA GLU A 107 -4.80 -4.32 -16.81
C GLU A 107 -4.54 -2.83 -17.09
N GLN A 108 -5.22 -1.94 -16.37
CA GLN A 108 -5.16 -0.49 -16.63
C GLN A 108 -4.13 0.24 -15.75
N ASN A 109 -3.54 -0.45 -14.77
CA ASN A 109 -2.59 0.09 -13.80
C ASN A 109 -3.16 1.25 -12.94
N ASP A 110 -4.49 1.29 -12.76
CA ASP A 110 -5.21 2.29 -11.97
C ASP A 110 -5.30 1.89 -10.49
N ILE A 111 -4.16 1.53 -9.92
CA ILE A 111 -4.05 0.90 -8.59
C ILE A 111 -4.63 1.82 -7.50
N TYR A 112 -4.26 3.10 -7.49
CA TYR A 112 -4.69 4.04 -6.45
C TYR A 112 -6.20 4.30 -6.48
N PHE A 113 -6.78 4.35 -7.68
CA PHE A 113 -8.21 4.54 -7.85
C PHE A 113 -8.98 3.33 -7.28
N VAL A 114 -8.54 2.12 -7.61
CA VAL A 114 -9.13 0.89 -7.08
C VAL A 114 -9.00 0.82 -5.56
N LEU A 115 -7.86 1.21 -5.00
CA LEU A 115 -7.64 1.24 -3.55
C LEU A 115 -8.60 2.19 -2.84
N ASP A 116 -8.77 3.39 -3.38
CA ASP A 116 -9.67 4.38 -2.80
C ASP A 116 -11.12 3.86 -2.83
N ILE A 117 -11.56 3.26 -3.93
CA ILE A 117 -12.90 2.67 -4.04
C ILE A 117 -13.08 1.48 -3.08
N CYS A 118 -12.11 0.55 -3.01
CA CYS A 118 -12.18 -0.58 -2.09
C CYS A 118 -12.27 -0.12 -0.63
N THR A 119 -11.47 0.89 -0.26
CA THR A 119 -11.48 1.46 1.10
C THR A 119 -12.84 2.10 1.39
N GLU A 120 -13.37 2.85 0.43
CA GLU A 120 -14.65 3.53 0.57
C GLU A 120 -15.82 2.55 0.64
N LEU A 121 -15.84 1.49 -0.17
CA LEU A 121 -16.87 0.45 -0.12
C LEU A 121 -16.95 -0.18 1.25
N ILE A 122 -15.79 -0.57 1.79
CA ILE A 122 -15.71 -1.17 3.11
C ILE A 122 -16.13 -0.16 4.19
N ASP A 123 -15.74 1.11 4.10
CA ASP A 123 -16.18 2.14 5.04
C ASP A 123 -17.69 2.43 4.94
N CYS A 124 -18.26 2.47 3.74
CA CYS A 124 -19.70 2.62 3.51
C CYS A 124 -20.48 1.48 4.14
N MET A 125 -20.00 0.24 3.98
CA MET A 125 -20.61 -0.94 4.60
C MET A 125 -20.52 -0.88 6.13
N LEU A 126 -19.41 -0.38 6.69
CA LEU A 126 -19.31 -0.15 8.14
C LEU A 126 -20.33 0.86 8.65
N ASN A 127 -20.54 1.95 7.90
CA ASN A 127 -21.47 3.01 8.30
C ASN A 127 -22.93 2.55 8.22
N LEU A 128 -23.27 1.58 7.34
CA LEU A 128 -24.58 0.93 7.34
C LEU A 128 -24.80 0.08 8.59
N ILE A 129 -23.80 -0.71 8.98
CA ILE A 129 -23.88 -1.60 10.16
C ILE A 129 -23.83 -0.81 11.47
N TYR A 130 -23.07 0.28 11.50
CA TYR A 130 -22.90 1.17 12.66
C TYR A 130 -23.27 2.59 12.28
N PRO A 131 -24.58 2.93 12.20
CA PRO A 131 -24.98 4.31 12.01
C PRO A 131 -24.32 5.13 13.12
N LYS A 132 -23.54 6.16 12.73
CA LYS A 132 -22.86 7.04 13.68
C LYS A 132 -23.89 7.49 14.71
N LYS A 133 -23.63 7.21 15.98
CA LYS A 133 -24.38 7.75 17.12
C LYS A 133 -24.24 9.28 17.09
N SER A 134 -25.00 9.97 16.26
CA SER A 134 -24.93 11.43 16.17
C SER A 134 -26.12 12.13 16.82
N GLU A 135 -27.12 11.44 17.38
CA GLU A 135 -28.27 12.14 17.99
C GLU A 135 -28.89 11.51 19.26
N PHE A 136 -28.35 10.42 19.81
CA PHE A 136 -28.81 9.96 21.12
C PHE A 136 -27.92 10.51 22.23
N GLY A 137 -28.49 11.51 22.92
CA GLY A 137 -27.88 12.24 24.03
C GLY A 137 -27.34 11.34 25.14
N THR A 138 -26.31 11.88 25.80
CA THR A 138 -25.78 11.55 27.12
C THR A 138 -26.51 10.44 27.89
N ALA A 139 -26.11 9.21 27.64
CA ALA A 139 -26.19 8.12 28.61
C ALA A 139 -24.90 7.31 28.48
N GLU A 140 -23.82 7.89 29.00
CA GLU A 140 -22.65 7.12 29.43
C GLU A 140 -23.10 6.11 30.49
N THR A 141 -22.41 4.98 30.55
CA THR A 141 -22.55 3.87 31.51
C THR A 141 -23.60 2.80 31.17
N THR A 142 -23.17 1.80 30.38
CA THR A 142 -23.37 0.33 30.62
C THR A 142 -23.18 -0.54 29.36
N PHE A 143 -23.00 0.04 28.16
CA PHE A 143 -22.98 -0.77 26.93
C PHE A 143 -21.62 -1.46 26.62
N GLU A 144 -20.51 -0.98 27.17
CA GLU A 144 -19.17 -1.56 26.92
C GLU A 144 -18.93 -2.90 27.67
N SER A 145 -19.77 -3.24 28.65
CA SER A 145 -19.64 -4.49 29.42
C SER A 145 -20.49 -5.65 28.89
N TYR A 146 -21.39 -5.42 27.93
CA TYR A 146 -22.35 -6.43 27.45
C TYR A 146 -22.11 -6.92 26.03
N MET A 147 -21.08 -6.39 25.35
CA MET A 147 -20.69 -6.80 24.01
C MET A 147 -19.35 -7.52 24.04
N ASP A 148 -19.31 -8.64 24.76
CA ASP A 148 -18.34 -9.70 24.47
C ASP A 148 -18.47 -10.09 22.99
N GLU A 149 -17.33 -10.25 22.32
CA GLU A 149 -17.17 -10.59 20.89
C GLU A 149 -18.00 -11.81 20.43
N PHE A 150 -18.54 -12.61 21.35
CA PHE A 150 -19.35 -13.79 21.06
C PHE A 150 -20.85 -13.52 20.82
N GLY A 151 -21.42 -12.44 21.35
CA GLY A 151 -22.86 -12.15 21.20
C GLY A 151 -23.24 -11.63 19.79
N TRP A 152 -22.31 -10.99 19.09
CA TRP A 152 -22.58 -10.35 17.81
C TRP A 152 -22.84 -11.34 16.67
N LYS A 153 -22.16 -12.49 16.64
CA LYS A 153 -22.35 -13.50 15.57
C LYS A 153 -23.69 -14.21 15.63
N GLN A 154 -24.36 -14.23 16.78
CA GLN A 154 -25.58 -15.03 16.98
C GLN A 154 -26.88 -14.23 16.94
N GLN A 155 -26.84 -12.91 17.13
CA GLN A 155 -28.06 -12.10 17.30
C GLN A 155 -28.33 -11.12 16.16
N PHE A 156 -27.32 -10.79 15.36
CA PHE A 156 -27.46 -10.03 14.13
C PHE A 156 -26.73 -10.82 13.06
N GLY A 157 -27.47 -11.51 12.18
CA GLY A 157 -26.89 -12.07 10.95
C GLY A 157 -26.13 -10.94 10.27
N GLY A 158 -24.79 -10.98 10.37
CA GLY A 158 -23.95 -9.88 9.93
C GLY A 158 -24.23 -9.66 8.46
N ASP A 159 -24.64 -8.45 8.08
CA ASP A 159 -25.03 -8.14 6.71
C ASP A 159 -24.01 -8.71 5.72
N ASP A 160 -24.47 -9.73 4.99
CA ASP A 160 -23.65 -10.57 4.14
C ASP A 160 -22.94 -9.74 3.04
N SER A 161 -23.44 -8.54 2.74
CA SER A 161 -22.96 -7.66 1.68
C SER A 161 -21.46 -7.34 1.74
N SER A 162 -20.93 -7.06 2.94
CA SER A 162 -19.49 -6.76 3.09
C SER A 162 -18.62 -8.00 2.92
N GLN A 163 -19.13 -9.14 3.36
CA GLN A 163 -18.48 -10.42 3.21
C GLN A 163 -18.54 -10.90 1.76
N HIS A 164 -19.64 -10.67 1.05
CA HIS A 164 -19.79 -10.97 -0.37
C HIS A 164 -18.78 -10.19 -1.22
N PHE A 165 -18.66 -8.87 -1.03
CA PHE A 165 -17.65 -8.09 -1.77
C PHE A 165 -16.22 -8.59 -1.50
N GLN A 166 -15.86 -8.77 -0.22
CA GLN A 166 -14.52 -9.25 0.13
C GLN A 166 -14.23 -10.66 -0.41
N THR A 167 -15.24 -11.53 -0.43
CA THR A 167 -15.13 -12.90 -0.96
C THR A 167 -14.98 -12.89 -2.47
N SER A 168 -15.80 -12.12 -3.19
CA SER A 168 -15.69 -11.97 -4.63
C SER A 168 -14.35 -11.35 -5.04
N PHE A 169 -13.93 -10.26 -4.38
CA PHE A 169 -12.65 -9.61 -4.66
C PHE A 169 -11.46 -10.52 -4.34
N SER A 170 -11.50 -11.24 -3.23
CA SER A 170 -10.47 -12.24 -2.88
C SER A 170 -10.40 -13.37 -3.91
N THR A 171 -11.55 -13.84 -4.41
CA THR A 171 -11.62 -14.88 -5.45
C THR A 171 -11.00 -14.39 -6.75
N CYS A 172 -11.33 -13.17 -7.19
CA CYS A 172 -10.70 -12.55 -8.36
C CYS A 172 -9.17 -12.42 -8.19
N LEU A 173 -8.69 -12.03 -7.00
CA LEU A 173 -7.26 -11.99 -6.72
C LEU A 173 -6.61 -13.37 -6.79
N LYS A 174 -7.24 -14.42 -6.23
CA LYS A 174 -6.72 -15.79 -6.29
C LYS A 174 -6.61 -16.28 -7.74
N ASP A 175 -7.62 -15.98 -8.56
CA ASP A 175 -7.60 -16.31 -9.98
C ASP A 175 -6.48 -15.56 -10.70
N ALA A 176 -6.30 -14.27 -10.43
CA ALA A 176 -5.21 -13.46 -10.98
C ALA A 176 -3.83 -13.98 -10.56
N ILE A 177 -3.66 -14.39 -9.30
CA ILE A 177 -2.43 -15.02 -8.80
C ILE A 177 -2.17 -16.35 -9.52
N GLY A 178 -3.20 -17.17 -9.69
CA GLY A 178 -3.10 -18.42 -10.45
C GLY A 178 -2.64 -18.19 -11.89
N LYS A 179 -3.21 -17.18 -12.58
CA LYS A 179 -2.79 -16.78 -13.94
C LYS A 179 -1.35 -16.27 -13.96
N PHE A 180 -0.98 -15.39 -13.01
CA PHE A 180 0.39 -14.87 -12.89
C PHE A 180 1.41 -16.00 -12.79
N LEU A 181 1.14 -17.03 -11.97
CA LEU A 181 2.06 -18.16 -11.80
C LEU A 181 2.10 -19.08 -13.02
N ASN A 182 0.96 -19.34 -13.67
CA ASN A 182 0.86 -20.36 -14.72
C ASN A 182 1.11 -19.86 -16.16
N GLU A 183 0.90 -18.58 -16.48
CA GLU A 183 0.99 -18.07 -17.87
C GLU A 183 2.42 -17.65 -18.24
N GLU A 184 3.05 -18.29 -19.25
CA GLU A 184 4.45 -18.01 -19.66
C GLU A 184 4.72 -16.55 -20.02
N GLU A 185 3.74 -15.87 -20.63
CA GLU A 185 3.75 -14.42 -20.86
C GLU A 185 2.67 -13.78 -19.98
N SER A 186 3.00 -13.53 -18.70
CA SER A 186 2.01 -12.94 -17.80
C SER A 186 1.62 -11.55 -18.31
N LYS A 187 0.36 -11.40 -18.75
CA LYS A 187 -0.26 -10.09 -19.04
C LYS A 187 -0.45 -9.23 -17.78
N LEU A 188 0.00 -9.71 -16.63
CA LEU A 188 -0.23 -9.17 -15.29
C LEU A 188 1.09 -8.82 -14.55
N PRO A 189 2.04 -8.08 -15.16
CA PRO A 189 3.28 -7.70 -14.48
C PRO A 189 3.05 -6.79 -13.25
N THR A 190 1.87 -6.15 -13.20
CA THR A 190 1.43 -5.23 -12.14
C THR A 190 0.89 -5.95 -10.91
N LEU A 191 0.60 -7.26 -10.97
CA LEU A 191 -0.03 -7.98 -9.85
C LEU A 191 0.77 -7.83 -8.54
N PRO A 192 2.09 -8.08 -8.48
CA PRO A 192 2.83 -7.91 -7.23
C PRO A 192 2.77 -6.47 -6.68
N THR A 193 2.72 -5.47 -7.56
CA THR A 193 2.52 -4.06 -7.20
C THR A 193 1.14 -3.85 -6.56
N VAL A 194 0.09 -4.38 -7.17
CA VAL A 194 -1.30 -4.30 -6.66
C VAL A 194 -1.39 -4.94 -5.27
N LEU A 195 -0.83 -6.15 -5.11
CA LEU A 195 -0.81 -6.87 -3.83
C LEU A 195 -0.09 -6.05 -2.74
N ALA A 196 1.05 -5.44 -3.08
CA ALA A 196 1.81 -4.62 -2.15
C ALA A 196 1.04 -3.37 -1.72
N GLN A 197 0.43 -2.66 -2.67
CA GLN A 197 -0.32 -1.45 -2.35
C GLN A 197 -1.59 -1.76 -1.56
N LEU A 198 -2.29 -2.85 -1.88
CA LEU A 198 -3.43 -3.33 -1.09
C LEU A 198 -3.02 -3.66 0.35
N LEU A 199 -1.88 -4.33 0.56
CA LEU A 199 -1.41 -4.66 1.91
C LEU A 199 -0.99 -3.42 2.71
N VAL A 200 -0.38 -2.44 2.04
CA VAL A 200 0.15 -1.23 2.68
C VAL A 200 -0.91 -0.15 2.91
N ASN A 201 -2.05 -0.24 2.22
CA ASN A 201 -3.09 0.76 2.28
C ASN A 201 -3.66 0.97 3.70
N LYS A 202 -4.22 2.16 3.93
CA LYS A 202 -4.84 2.53 5.22
C LYS A 202 -6.28 2.04 5.28
N TRP A 203 -6.44 0.76 5.61
CA TRP A 203 -7.76 0.18 5.82
C TRP A 203 -8.47 0.75 7.05
N PRO A 204 -9.82 0.77 7.07
CA PRO A 204 -10.58 1.14 8.26
C PRO A 204 -10.15 0.29 9.47
N ARG A 205 -10.15 0.86 10.67
CA ARG A 205 -9.54 0.23 11.88
C ARG A 205 -9.98 -1.22 12.13
N LYS A 206 -11.24 -1.55 11.83
CA LYS A 206 -11.81 -2.90 12.00
C LYS A 206 -11.32 -3.93 10.96
N PHE A 207 -10.79 -3.45 9.84
CA PHE A 207 -10.32 -4.24 8.69
C PHE A 207 -8.82 -4.10 8.44
N ASN A 208 -8.09 -3.49 9.37
CA ASN A 208 -6.64 -3.26 9.26
C ASN A 208 -5.80 -4.49 9.64
N ARG A 209 -6.44 -5.60 10.04
CA ARG A 209 -5.75 -6.85 10.37
C ARG A 209 -5.97 -7.86 9.25
N ALA A 210 -4.91 -8.52 8.83
CA ALA A 210 -4.94 -9.61 7.86
C ALA A 210 -5.45 -10.92 8.48
N LEU A 211 -6.69 -10.90 9.00
CA LEU A 211 -7.37 -12.07 9.55
C LEU A 211 -8.54 -12.45 8.64
N GLU A 212 -8.78 -13.74 8.44
CA GLU A 212 -9.89 -14.25 7.64
C GLU A 212 -11.25 -13.72 8.12
N SER A 213 -11.43 -13.60 9.43
CA SER A 213 -12.64 -13.08 10.06
C SER A 213 -12.80 -11.56 9.98
N SER A 214 -11.72 -10.83 9.66
CA SER A 214 -11.71 -9.38 9.59
C SER A 214 -11.67 -8.96 8.12
N ASN A 215 -10.54 -9.16 7.45
CA ASN A 215 -10.30 -8.72 6.09
C ASN A 215 -9.79 -9.87 5.23
N LEU A 216 -10.69 -10.48 4.45
CA LEU A 216 -10.38 -11.63 3.62
C LEU A 216 -9.43 -11.29 2.46
N VAL A 217 -9.47 -10.04 1.98
CA VAL A 217 -8.57 -9.54 0.93
C VAL A 217 -7.14 -9.52 1.45
N LEU A 218 -6.91 -8.86 2.59
CA LEU A 218 -5.60 -8.81 3.23
C LEU A 218 -5.09 -10.20 3.63
N PHE A 219 -5.96 -11.03 4.20
CA PHE A 219 -5.61 -12.40 4.56
C PHE A 219 -5.16 -13.22 3.33
N THR A 220 -5.85 -13.07 2.20
CA THR A 220 -5.47 -13.74 0.95
C THR A 220 -4.09 -13.28 0.48
N ILE A 221 -3.86 -11.97 0.43
CA ILE A 221 -2.56 -11.40 0.02
C ILE A 221 -1.45 -11.93 0.92
N PHE A 222 -1.64 -11.87 2.24
CA PHE A 222 -0.65 -12.29 3.22
C PHE A 222 -0.29 -13.78 3.05
N ASN A 223 -1.29 -14.65 2.92
CA ASN A 223 -1.06 -16.09 2.72
C ASN A 223 -0.40 -16.39 1.37
N THR A 224 -0.71 -15.63 0.31
CA THR A 224 -0.04 -15.78 -0.98
C THR A 224 1.44 -15.49 -0.87
N ILE A 225 1.83 -14.38 -0.21
CA ILE A 225 3.24 -14.02 -0.04
C ILE A 225 3.96 -15.04 0.84
N ILE A 226 3.34 -15.50 1.94
CA ILE A 226 3.87 -16.60 2.75
C ILE A 226 4.05 -17.88 1.92
N GLY A 227 3.08 -18.20 1.05
CA GLY A 227 3.17 -19.33 0.13
C GLY A 227 4.36 -19.22 -0.82
N TRP A 228 4.60 -18.03 -1.39
CA TRP A 228 5.78 -17.78 -2.23
C TRP A 228 7.08 -17.94 -1.45
N ILE A 229 7.16 -17.37 -0.24
CA ILE A 229 8.31 -17.50 0.66
C ILE A 229 8.60 -18.97 1.00
N GLY A 230 7.57 -19.73 1.37
CA GLY A 230 7.67 -21.16 1.70
C GLY A 230 8.19 -21.96 0.52
N PHE A 231 7.64 -21.74 -0.67
CA PHE A 231 8.08 -22.39 -1.90
C PHE A 231 9.55 -22.10 -2.24
N LEU A 232 9.98 -20.84 -2.12
CA LEU A 232 11.39 -20.46 -2.36
C LEU A 232 12.34 -21.12 -1.37
N ASN A 233 11.96 -21.18 -0.08
CA ASN A 233 12.75 -21.85 0.95
C ASN A 233 12.89 -23.35 0.70
N GLU A 234 11.81 -24.02 0.30
CA GLU A 234 11.84 -25.44 -0.05
C GLU A 234 12.78 -25.71 -1.21
N ILE A 235 12.70 -24.89 -2.26
CA ILE A 235 13.56 -25.03 -3.43
C ILE A 235 15.03 -24.73 -3.09
N SER A 236 15.30 -23.69 -2.30
CA SER A 236 16.67 -23.35 -1.91
C SER A 236 17.33 -24.41 -1.02
N LYS A 237 16.55 -25.21 -0.28
CA LYS A 237 17.07 -26.28 0.59
C LYS A 237 17.20 -27.62 -0.13
N LYS A 238 16.44 -27.86 -1.20
CA LYS A 238 16.49 -29.09 -2.00
C LYS A 238 17.74 -29.11 -2.89
N ASN A 239 18.81 -29.75 -2.42
CA ASN A 239 20.05 -30.00 -3.17
C ASN A 239 19.93 -31.00 -4.34
N ASN A 240 18.74 -31.55 -4.61
CA ASN A 240 18.58 -32.62 -5.60
C ASN A 240 18.38 -32.04 -7.01
N LYS A 241 19.47 -32.13 -7.81
CA LYS A 241 19.57 -31.76 -9.24
C LYS A 241 18.47 -32.32 -10.17
N GLN A 242 17.60 -33.21 -9.71
CA GLN A 242 16.57 -33.89 -10.52
C GLN A 242 15.18 -33.25 -10.48
N GLU A 243 14.77 -32.56 -9.40
CA GLU A 243 13.43 -31.94 -9.31
C GLU A 243 13.43 -30.44 -9.67
N ALA A 244 14.56 -29.77 -9.49
CA ALA A 244 14.77 -28.36 -9.84
C ALA A 244 14.83 -28.10 -11.36
N ASN A 245 14.96 -29.16 -12.17
CA ASN A 245 15.13 -29.11 -13.62
C ASN A 245 13.84 -29.32 -14.42
N ASN A 246 12.68 -29.48 -13.77
CA ASN A 246 11.43 -29.34 -14.50
C ASN A 246 11.31 -27.87 -14.87
N GLU A 247 11.32 -27.56 -16.17
CA GLU A 247 11.21 -26.21 -16.73
C GLU A 247 10.06 -25.41 -16.09
N ILE A 248 8.95 -26.08 -15.80
CA ILE A 248 7.78 -25.55 -15.08
C ILE A 248 8.14 -25.07 -13.66
N ASN A 249 8.86 -25.87 -12.88
CA ASN A 249 9.29 -25.51 -11.52
C ASN A 249 10.29 -24.36 -11.54
N HIS A 250 11.15 -24.32 -12.56
CA HIS A 250 12.12 -23.23 -12.73
C HIS A 250 11.42 -21.91 -13.06
N ASN A 251 10.48 -21.90 -13.99
CA ASN A 251 9.69 -20.72 -14.34
C ASN A 251 8.87 -20.23 -13.14
N LEU A 252 8.22 -21.14 -12.41
CA LEU A 252 7.47 -20.81 -11.19
C LEU A 252 8.37 -20.18 -10.12
N PHE A 253 9.57 -20.74 -9.93
CA PHE A 253 10.57 -20.20 -9.02
C PHE A 253 10.97 -18.77 -9.41
N LEU A 254 11.31 -18.52 -10.67
CA LEU A 254 11.70 -17.20 -11.14
C LEU A 254 10.57 -16.18 -10.94
N LYS A 255 9.32 -16.56 -11.22
CA LYS A 255 8.14 -15.71 -11.00
C LYS A 255 7.89 -15.38 -9.53
N CYS A 256 8.07 -16.34 -8.62
CA CYS A 256 7.96 -16.08 -7.19
C CYS A 256 9.05 -15.10 -6.71
N VAL A 257 10.29 -15.26 -7.20
CA VAL A 257 11.39 -14.34 -6.87
C VAL A 257 11.12 -12.94 -7.43
N GLU A 258 10.69 -12.84 -8.69
CA GLU A 258 10.31 -11.56 -9.32
C GLU A 258 9.13 -10.91 -8.60
N GLY A 259 8.10 -11.70 -8.28
CA GLY A 259 6.94 -11.27 -7.52
C GLY A 259 7.33 -10.68 -6.17
N ILE A 260 8.18 -11.36 -5.41
CA ILE A 260 8.65 -10.87 -4.10
C ILE A 260 9.48 -9.60 -4.23
N ALA A 261 10.37 -9.53 -5.23
CA ALA A 261 11.18 -8.34 -5.47
C ALA A 261 10.30 -7.13 -5.79
N THR A 262 9.37 -7.26 -6.74
CA THR A 262 8.44 -6.19 -7.15
C THR A 262 7.47 -5.82 -6.03
N PHE A 263 6.99 -6.80 -5.27
CA PHE A 263 6.12 -6.58 -4.12
C PHE A 263 6.80 -5.71 -3.05
N CYS A 264 8.06 -6.02 -2.73
CA CYS A 264 8.78 -5.24 -1.72
C CYS A 264 9.21 -3.86 -2.22
N ASP A 265 9.62 -3.74 -3.49
CA ASP A 265 9.96 -2.44 -4.08
C ASP A 265 8.74 -1.51 -4.18
N SER A 266 7.54 -2.08 -4.33
CA SER A 266 6.28 -1.35 -4.33
C SER A 266 5.81 -0.97 -2.92
N GLY A 267 5.89 -1.90 -1.96
CA GLY A 267 5.44 -1.67 -0.58
C GLY A 267 6.40 -0.80 0.24
N GLN A 268 7.69 -0.78 -0.12
CA GLN A 268 8.75 0.02 0.46
C GLN A 268 8.79 0.01 2.00
N LYS A 269 9.11 1.16 2.60
CA LYS A 269 9.16 1.36 4.06
C LYS A 269 7.82 1.07 4.75
N SER A 270 6.70 1.27 4.05
CA SER A 270 5.39 1.10 4.66
C SER A 270 5.07 -0.37 4.92
N LEU A 271 5.52 -1.28 4.04
CA LEU A 271 5.43 -2.73 4.28
C LEU A 271 6.14 -3.12 5.59
N TRP A 272 7.35 -2.60 5.80
CA TRP A 272 8.12 -2.84 7.02
C TRP A 272 7.43 -2.30 8.28
N LEU A 273 6.80 -1.12 8.20
CA LEU A 273 6.09 -0.53 9.33
C LEU A 273 4.78 -1.26 9.66
N ASN A 274 4.08 -1.77 8.66
CA ASN A 274 2.79 -2.44 8.84
C ASN A 274 2.94 -3.92 9.19
N SER A 275 3.97 -4.60 8.67
CA SER A 275 4.18 -6.04 8.82
C SER A 275 5.68 -6.38 8.90
N PRO A 276 6.35 -6.05 10.02
CA PRO A 276 7.78 -6.27 10.18
C PRO A 276 8.16 -7.75 10.12
N GLU A 277 7.32 -8.66 10.62
CA GLU A 277 7.57 -10.11 10.60
C GLU A 277 7.66 -10.65 9.16
N LEU A 278 6.67 -10.31 8.32
CA LEU A 278 6.67 -10.68 6.90
C LEU A 278 7.90 -10.12 6.17
N PHE A 279 8.29 -8.89 6.52
CA PHE A 279 9.43 -8.24 5.95
C PHE A 279 10.76 -8.95 6.29
N ASP A 280 10.91 -9.39 7.55
CA ASP A 280 12.08 -10.15 8.00
C ASP A 280 12.15 -11.52 7.32
N ASP A 281 11.02 -12.21 7.17
CA ASP A 281 10.95 -13.48 6.43
C ASP A 281 11.39 -13.32 4.97
N ILE A 282 10.90 -12.27 4.29
CA ILE A 282 11.33 -11.95 2.93
C ILE A 282 12.83 -11.68 2.87
N TYR A 283 13.36 -10.87 3.80
CA TYR A 283 14.79 -10.57 3.85
C TYR A 283 15.63 -11.85 4.00
N ASN A 284 15.23 -12.75 4.88
CA ASN A 284 15.94 -14.01 5.12
C ASN A 284 15.98 -14.88 3.86
N VAL A 285 14.84 -15.05 3.17
CA VAL A 285 14.78 -15.83 1.93
C VAL A 285 15.62 -15.19 0.82
N CYS A 286 15.48 -13.88 0.62
CA CYS A 286 16.26 -13.18 -0.39
C CYS A 286 17.77 -13.27 -0.11
N PHE A 287 18.17 -13.19 1.15
CA PHE A 287 19.57 -13.33 1.55
C PHE A 287 20.09 -14.75 1.32
N GLU A 288 19.34 -15.79 1.70
CA GLU A 288 19.70 -17.18 1.42
C GLU A 288 19.87 -17.44 -0.08
N LEU A 289 18.96 -16.91 -0.92
CA LEU A 289 19.04 -17.04 -2.38
C LEU A 289 20.26 -16.34 -3.00
N LEU A 290 20.75 -15.27 -2.37
CA LEU A 290 21.93 -14.52 -2.83
C LEU A 290 23.25 -15.15 -2.39
N VAL A 291 23.28 -15.74 -1.19
CA VAL A 291 24.50 -16.31 -0.58
C VAL A 291 24.75 -17.76 -1.00
N ASN A 292 23.70 -18.52 -1.29
CA ASN A 292 23.83 -19.92 -1.69
C ASN A 292 24.33 -20.04 -3.14
N ASP A 293 25.66 -20.05 -3.32
CA ASP A 293 26.33 -20.42 -4.58
C ASP A 293 26.04 -21.88 -5.01
N ASN A 294 25.50 -22.70 -4.10
CA ASN A 294 25.11 -24.09 -4.33
C ASN A 294 23.71 -24.26 -4.94
N ASN A 295 22.97 -23.17 -5.19
CA ASN A 295 21.68 -23.27 -5.86
C ASN A 295 21.89 -23.82 -7.27
N SER A 296 21.39 -25.05 -7.51
CA SER A 296 21.32 -25.69 -8.83
C SER A 296 20.54 -24.86 -9.86
N ILE A 297 19.87 -23.80 -9.41
CA ILE A 297 18.97 -22.95 -10.17
C ILE A 297 19.67 -21.63 -10.50
N VAL A 298 19.83 -21.39 -11.80
CA VAL A 298 20.44 -20.17 -12.32
C VAL A 298 19.45 -19.01 -12.19
N ILE A 299 19.67 -18.13 -11.20
CA ILE A 299 18.92 -16.87 -11.10
C ILE A 299 19.50 -15.87 -12.12
N PRO A 300 18.68 -15.25 -12.98
CA PRO A 300 19.10 -14.21 -13.92
C PRO A 300 19.80 -13.05 -13.23
N ARG A 301 20.79 -12.45 -13.90
CA ARG A 301 21.58 -11.34 -13.35
C ARG A 301 20.73 -10.11 -13.01
N SER A 302 19.71 -9.81 -13.82
CA SER A 302 18.74 -8.74 -13.55
C SER A 302 18.05 -8.96 -12.21
N LEU A 303 17.56 -10.17 -11.97
CA LEU A 303 16.83 -10.52 -10.77
C LEU A 303 17.73 -10.55 -9.53
N LYS A 304 18.96 -11.06 -9.64
CA LYS A 304 19.97 -10.95 -8.58
C LYS A 304 20.25 -9.49 -8.21
N SER A 305 20.32 -8.60 -9.20
CA SER A 305 20.50 -7.16 -8.96
C SER A 305 19.31 -6.56 -8.23
N SER A 306 18.08 -6.93 -8.60
CA SER A 306 16.86 -6.49 -7.92
C SER A 306 16.82 -6.96 -6.47
N LEU A 307 17.12 -8.23 -6.21
CA LEU A 307 17.20 -8.78 -4.84
C LEU A 307 18.29 -8.10 -4.00
N LEU A 308 19.47 -7.86 -4.57
CA LEU A 308 20.55 -7.18 -3.87
C LEU A 308 20.16 -5.74 -3.52
N ASN A 309 19.56 -5.02 -4.47
CA ASN A 309 19.01 -3.68 -4.24
C ASN A 309 17.97 -3.69 -3.13
N LEU A 310 17.07 -4.66 -3.14
CA LEU A 310 16.08 -4.86 -2.09
C LEU A 310 16.75 -5.03 -0.72
N CYS A 311 17.67 -5.98 -0.56
CA CYS A 311 18.39 -6.19 0.71
C CYS A 311 19.11 -4.92 1.19
N PHE A 312 19.67 -4.12 0.28
CA PHE A 312 20.28 -2.83 0.63
C PHE A 312 19.24 -1.80 1.10
N GLN A 313 18.11 -1.67 0.41
CA GLN A 313 17.04 -0.78 0.83
C GLN A 313 16.46 -1.19 2.18
N GLN A 314 16.25 -2.49 2.40
CA GLN A 314 15.73 -3.03 3.64
C GLN A 314 16.65 -2.71 4.83
N ARG A 315 17.97 -2.85 4.65
CA ARG A 315 18.97 -2.43 5.65
C ARG A 315 18.96 -0.93 5.93
N LYS A 316 18.71 -0.09 4.92
CA LYS A 316 18.60 1.36 5.13
C LYS A 316 17.36 1.71 5.96
N TRP A 317 16.24 1.04 5.73
CA TRP A 317 15.01 1.29 6.47
C TRP A 317 15.11 0.89 7.94
N SER A 318 15.72 -0.26 8.23
CA SER A 318 15.94 -0.70 9.61
C SER A 318 16.90 0.21 10.38
N GLN A 319 17.94 0.74 9.73
CA GLN A 319 18.88 1.68 10.36
C GLN A 319 18.28 3.06 10.63
N ALA A 320 17.33 3.53 9.80
CA ALA A 320 16.75 4.87 9.92
C ALA A 320 15.96 5.12 11.22
N ASN A 321 15.49 4.07 11.90
CA ASN A 321 14.79 4.17 13.19
C ASN A 321 15.63 3.74 14.39
N THR A 322 16.94 3.46 14.24
CA THR A 322 17.77 3.30 15.43
C THR A 322 17.79 4.64 16.17
N PRO A 323 17.31 4.71 17.44
CA PRO A 323 17.43 5.93 18.21
C PRO A 323 18.92 6.26 18.27
N LYS A 324 19.30 7.35 17.62
CA LYS A 324 20.61 7.95 17.83
C LYS A 324 20.57 8.45 19.28
N TYR A 325 21.00 7.60 20.20
CA TYR A 325 21.33 8.01 21.55
C TYR A 325 22.47 9.02 21.42
N PHE A 326 22.11 10.30 21.26
CA PHE A 326 23.02 11.36 21.60
C PHE A 326 23.19 11.24 23.11
N ASN A 327 24.33 10.70 23.53
CA ASN A 327 24.79 10.81 24.90
C ASN A 327 24.97 12.31 25.18
N VAL A 328 23.89 12.98 25.59
CA VAL A 328 23.96 14.30 26.19
C VAL A 328 24.46 14.06 27.60
N SER A 329 25.78 14.00 27.74
CA SER A 329 26.45 14.07 29.03
C SER A 329 26.28 15.50 29.56
N THR A 330 25.26 15.71 30.39
CA THR A 330 25.17 16.90 31.23
C THR A 330 26.29 16.85 32.26
N GLN A 331 27.36 17.61 32.01
CA GLN A 331 28.35 17.90 33.04
C GLN A 331 27.69 18.79 34.09
N THR A 332 27.43 18.26 35.27
CA THR A 332 27.12 19.06 36.46
C THR A 332 28.40 19.75 36.91
N ILE A 333 28.43 21.08 36.78
CA ILE A 333 29.49 21.90 37.37
C ILE A 333 29.34 21.79 38.90
N SER A 334 30.30 21.17 39.58
CA SER A 334 30.35 21.22 41.04
C SER A 334 30.76 22.63 41.47
N THR A 335 29.83 23.40 42.00
CA THR A 335 30.17 24.58 42.78
C THR A 335 30.63 24.11 44.16
N GLY A 336 31.92 23.78 44.27
CA GLY A 336 32.61 23.62 45.54
C GLY A 336 32.85 25.00 46.18
N GLY A 337 32.51 25.11 47.47
CA GLY A 337 32.70 26.30 48.29
C GLY A 337 34.10 26.45 48.86
#